data_AF-A0A961UXM9-F1
#
_entry.id   AF-A0A961UXM9-F1
#
_cell.length_a   1.000
_cell.length_b   1.000
_cell.length_c   1.000
_cell.angle_alpha   90.00
_cell.angle_beta   90.00
_cell.angle_gamma   90.00
#
_symmetry.space_group_name_H-M   'P 1'
#
loop_
_entity.id
_entity.type
_entity.pdbx_description
1 polymer ?
#
loop_
_entity_poly.entity_id
_entity_poly.type
_entity_poly.pdbx_seq_one_letter_code
_entity_poly.pdbx_strand_id
1 'polypeptide(L)'
;MFSQIEFEQLPDQTKDWLTTYAYLHDGTWILCGDHAMFVNHSEHPNSVTIGNESIALRDIAVGEEIVENYREFCDDWPMMPFALGALEAGDENRERPLV
;
A
#
# COMPACT_ATOMS: atom_id res chain seq x y z
N MET A 1 -0.15 1.52 -14.64
CA MET A 1 0.15 0.10 -14.36
C MET A 1 1.43 -0.26 -15.10
N PHE A 2 2.28 -1.09 -14.50
CA PHE A 2 3.55 -1.52 -15.10
C PHE A 2 3.75 -3.02 -14.85
N SER A 3 4.01 -3.80 -15.89
CA SER A 3 4.49 -5.17 -15.72
C SER A 3 5.85 -5.20 -15.00
N GLN A 4 6.22 -6.35 -14.46
CA GLN A 4 7.55 -6.51 -13.83
C GLN A 4 8.71 -6.14 -14.77
N ILE A 5 8.62 -6.49 -16.07
CA ILE A 5 9.66 -6.15 -17.07
C ILE A 5 9.72 -4.64 -17.31
N GLU A 6 8.57 -3.96 -17.41
CA GLU A 6 8.51 -2.51 -17.56
C GLU A 6 9.09 -1.82 -16.33
N PHE A 7 8.72 -2.27 -15.13
CA PHE A 7 9.23 -1.75 -13.86
C PHE A 7 10.76 -1.82 -13.79
N GLU A 8 11.36 -2.95 -14.17
CA GLU A 8 12.81 -3.14 -14.15
C GLU A 8 13.58 -2.20 -15.09
N GLN A 9 12.93 -1.74 -16.16
CA GLN A 9 13.52 -0.83 -17.14
C GLN A 9 13.38 0.66 -16.76
N LEU A 10 12.62 0.98 -15.72
CA LEU A 10 12.44 2.37 -15.27
C LEU A 10 13.70 2.92 -14.59
N PRO A 11 13.92 4.25 -14.63
CA PRO A 11 14.96 4.90 -13.83
C PRO A 11 14.75 4.63 -12.32
N ASP A 12 15.85 4.59 -11.56
CA ASP A 12 15.80 4.28 -10.12
C ASP A 12 14.86 5.20 -9.34
N GLN A 13 14.87 6.50 -9.65
CA GLN A 13 13.94 7.47 -9.03
C GLN A 13 12.47 7.13 -9.27
N THR A 14 12.14 6.58 -10.44
CA THR A 14 10.76 6.16 -10.75
C THR A 14 10.42 4.85 -10.04
N LYS A 15 11.37 3.93 -9.91
CA LYS A 15 11.20 2.72 -9.09
C LYS A 15 10.96 3.08 -7.63
N ASP A 16 11.73 4.00 -7.06
CA ASP A 16 11.57 4.48 -5.68
C ASP A 16 10.18 5.09 -5.45
N TRP A 17 9.69 5.86 -6.42
CA TRP A 17 8.34 6.41 -6.38
C TRP A 17 7.27 5.30 -6.42
N LEU A 18 7.41 4.32 -7.32
CA LEU A 18 6.47 3.22 -7.43
C LEU A 18 6.50 2.30 -6.21
N THR A 19 7.65 1.98 -5.64
CA THR A 19 7.73 1.17 -4.41
C THR A 19 7.16 1.88 -3.18
N THR A 20 6.92 3.19 -3.27
CA THR A 20 6.28 3.97 -2.20
C THR A 20 4.77 4.08 -2.40
N TYR A 21 4.31 4.35 -3.63
CA TYR A 21 2.93 4.76 -3.92
C TYR A 21 2.14 3.82 -4.83
N ALA A 22 2.77 2.79 -5.37
CA ALA A 22 2.12 1.69 -6.05
C ALA A 22 2.11 0.45 -5.15
N TYR A 23 1.26 -0.52 -5.49
CA TYR A 23 1.27 -1.85 -4.90
C TYR A 23 1.39 -2.90 -6.01
N LEU A 24 1.91 -4.08 -5.66
CA LEU A 24 1.99 -5.20 -6.60
C LEU A 24 0.72 -6.04 -6.51
N HIS A 25 0.10 -6.32 -7.65
CA HIS A 25 -1.06 -7.21 -7.73
C HIS A 25 -1.02 -8.02 -9.01
N ASP A 26 -1.10 -9.34 -8.90
CA ASP A 26 -0.99 -10.29 -10.01
C ASP A 26 0.24 -10.02 -10.90
N GLY A 27 1.37 -9.69 -10.27
CA GLY A 27 2.63 -9.38 -10.95
C GLY A 27 2.66 -8.06 -11.73
N THR A 28 1.67 -7.19 -11.52
CA THR A 28 1.58 -5.85 -12.11
C THR A 28 1.65 -4.79 -11.02
N TRP A 29 2.53 -3.80 -11.19
CA TRP A 29 2.59 -2.61 -10.35
C TRP A 29 1.42 -1.68 -10.67
N ILE A 30 0.54 -1.50 -9.71
CA ILE A 30 -0.64 -0.63 -9.79
C ILE A 30 -0.33 0.66 -9.05
N LEU A 31 -0.06 1.73 -9.81
CA LEU A 31 0.06 3.08 -9.27
C LEU A 31 -1.34 3.64 -8.99
N CYS A 32 -1.60 3.98 -7.73
CA CYS A 32 -2.80 4.72 -7.35
C CYS A 32 -2.69 6.16 -7.85
N GLY A 33 -3.60 6.55 -8.75
CA GLY A 33 -3.66 7.91 -9.31
C GLY A 33 -4.52 8.89 -8.50
N ASP A 34 -5.03 8.43 -7.36
CA ASP A 34 -5.89 9.16 -6.44
C ASP A 34 -5.32 9.12 -5.01
N HIS A 35 -6.15 9.45 -4.01
CA HIS A 35 -5.72 9.48 -2.61
C HIS A 35 -5.52 8.11 -1.97
N ALA A 36 -5.85 6.99 -2.64
CA ALA A 36 -5.59 5.65 -2.09
C ALA A 36 -4.10 5.42 -1.84
N MET A 37 -3.22 6.16 -2.53
CA MET A 37 -1.76 6.15 -2.30
C MET A 37 -1.35 6.53 -0.87
N PHE A 38 -2.24 7.16 -0.08
CA PHE A 38 -1.99 7.58 1.30
C PHE A 38 -2.64 6.66 2.34
N VAL A 39 -3.44 5.67 1.94
CA VAL A 39 -4.08 4.73 2.88
C VAL A 39 -3.00 3.82 3.45
N ASN A 40 -2.85 3.74 4.77
CA ASN A 40 -1.86 2.91 5.44
C ASN A 40 -2.37 1.49 5.75
N HIS A 41 -1.45 0.62 6.15
CA HIS A 41 -1.75 -0.76 6.55
C HIS A 41 -2.33 -0.84 7.97
N SER A 42 -3.32 -1.72 8.19
CA SER A 42 -3.71 -2.19 9.52
C SER A 42 -4.26 -3.63 9.47
N GLU A 43 -3.91 -4.47 10.45
CA GLU A 43 -4.55 -5.78 10.69
C GLU A 43 -5.99 -5.66 11.22
N HIS A 44 -6.36 -4.47 11.68
CA HIS A 44 -7.70 -4.12 12.16
C HIS A 44 -8.22 -2.91 11.39
N PRO A 45 -8.42 -3.05 10.06
CA PRO A 45 -8.74 -1.92 9.21
C PRO A 45 -10.15 -1.38 9.45
N ASN A 46 -10.38 -0.12 9.07
CA ASN A 46 -11.72 0.49 9.08
C ASN A 46 -12.30 0.65 7.66
N SER A 47 -11.54 0.31 6.63
CA SER A 47 -12.02 0.16 5.25
C SER A 47 -11.49 -1.13 4.59
N VAL A 48 -12.11 -1.52 3.47
CA VAL A 48 -11.72 -2.66 2.64
C VAL A 48 -11.82 -2.29 1.16
N THR A 49 -10.89 -2.79 0.35
CA THR A 49 -10.96 -2.67 -1.10
C THR A 49 -11.82 -3.78 -1.70
N ILE A 50 -12.88 -3.43 -2.43
CA ILE A 50 -13.71 -4.37 -3.21
C ILE A 50 -13.73 -3.92 -4.66
N GLY A 51 -13.08 -4.69 -5.53
CA GLY A 51 -12.89 -4.29 -6.93
C GLY A 51 -12.01 -3.03 -7.01
N ASN A 52 -12.60 -1.91 -7.45
CA ASN A 52 -11.91 -0.62 -7.57
C ASN A 52 -12.39 0.42 -6.54
N GLU A 53 -13.09 -0.01 -5.50
CA GLU A 53 -13.68 0.88 -4.49
C GLU A 53 -13.13 0.56 -3.10
N SER A 54 -12.76 1.59 -2.34
CA SER A 54 -12.54 1.48 -0.89
C SER A 54 -13.85 1.74 -0.16
N ILE A 55 -14.28 0.75 0.63
CA ILE A 55 -15.57 0.75 1.34
C ILE A 55 -15.30 0.77 2.84
N ALA A 56 -15.93 1.69 3.57
CA ALA A 56 -15.86 1.71 5.02
C ALA A 56 -16.54 0.48 5.64
N LEU A 57 -15.88 -0.17 6.59
CA LEU A 57 -16.39 -1.34 7.32
C LEU A 57 -17.28 -0.94 8.51
N ARG A 58 -17.19 0.31 8.95
CA ARG A 58 -17.95 0.93 10.04
C ARG A 58 -17.93 2.45 9.87
N ASP A 59 -18.67 3.15 10.73
CA ASP A 59 -18.54 4.62 10.80
C ASP A 59 -17.09 5.00 11.15
N ILE A 60 -16.57 5.99 10.43
CA ILE A 60 -15.22 6.56 10.61
C ILE A 60 -15.38 8.00 11.08
N ALA A 61 -14.78 8.34 12.22
CA ALA A 61 -14.89 9.68 12.79
C ALA A 61 -14.04 10.70 12.02
N VAL A 62 -14.41 11.98 12.09
CA VAL A 62 -13.56 13.05 11.54
C VAL A 62 -12.21 13.05 12.27
N GLY A 63 -11.13 12.95 11.49
CA GLY A 63 -9.76 12.89 12.00
C GLY A 63 -9.28 11.48 12.36
N GLU A 64 -10.13 10.46 12.26
CA GLU A 64 -9.70 9.07 12.29
C GLU A 64 -9.02 8.71 10.95
N GLU A 65 -7.87 8.05 11.02
CA GLU A 65 -7.14 7.62 9.83
C GLU A 65 -7.90 6.49 9.10
N ILE A 66 -7.94 6.55 7.77
CA ILE A 66 -8.49 5.48 6.93
C ILE A 66 -7.36 4.49 6.63
N VAL A 67 -7.56 3.23 7.01
CA VAL A 67 -6.55 2.16 6.92
C VAL A 67 -7.16 0.87 6.35
N GLU A 68 -6.34 0.12 5.61
CA GLU A 68 -6.72 -1.15 4.96
C GLU A 68 -5.71 -2.26 5.26
N ASN A 69 -6.09 -3.52 5.05
CA ASN A 69 -5.17 -4.64 5.22
C ASN A 69 -4.45 -4.97 3.90
N TYR A 70 -3.21 -4.52 3.76
CA TYR A 70 -2.39 -4.80 2.57
C TYR A 70 -2.20 -6.29 2.28
N ARG A 71 -2.29 -7.19 3.27
CA ARG A 71 -2.16 -8.64 3.02
C ARG A 71 -3.24 -9.19 2.12
N GLU A 72 -4.36 -8.49 2.00
CA GLU A 72 -5.49 -8.93 1.21
C GLU A 72 -5.30 -8.66 -0.29
N PHE A 73 -4.43 -7.73 -0.68
CA PHE A 73 -4.32 -7.29 -2.08
C PHE A 73 -2.91 -6.94 -2.60
N CYS A 74 -1.93 -6.73 -1.71
CA CYS A 74 -0.55 -6.41 -2.07
C CYS A 74 0.34 -7.67 -2.05
N ASP A 75 0.71 -8.16 -3.23
CA ASP A 75 1.61 -9.32 -3.38
C ASP A 75 3.03 -9.04 -2.86
N ASP A 76 3.42 -7.77 -2.79
CA ASP A 76 4.73 -7.33 -2.30
C ASP A 76 4.77 -7.12 -0.78
N TRP A 77 3.69 -7.41 -0.06
CA TRP A 77 3.72 -7.45 1.39
C TRP A 77 4.45 -8.70 1.92
N PRO A 78 5.30 -8.60 2.96
CA PRO A 78 5.75 -7.40 3.68
C PRO A 78 7.10 -6.87 3.15
N MET A 79 7.49 -7.24 1.93
CA MET A 79 8.76 -6.84 1.32
C MET A 79 8.83 -5.36 0.93
N MET A 80 7.77 -4.60 1.18
CA MET A 80 7.76 -3.16 1.00
C MET A 80 8.86 -2.48 1.85
N PRO A 81 9.60 -1.50 1.30
CA PRO A 81 10.77 -0.91 1.98
C PRO A 81 10.50 -0.37 3.39
N PHE A 82 9.29 0.16 3.64
CA PHE A 82 8.90 0.68 4.95
C PHE A 82 8.42 -0.42 5.92
N ALA A 83 7.92 -1.54 5.40
CA ALA A 83 7.44 -2.68 6.17
C ALA A 83 8.59 -3.62 6.60
N LEU A 84 9.70 -3.64 5.86
CA LEU A 84 10.85 -4.53 6.15
C LEU A 84 11.41 -4.32 7.57
N GLY A 85 11.58 -3.07 8.00
CA GLY A 85 12.00 -2.75 9.37
C GLY A 85 10.90 -2.90 10.43
N ALA A 86 9.65 -3.11 10.01
CA ALA A 86 8.49 -3.29 10.88
C ALA A 86 8.38 -4.74 11.37
N LEU A 87 8.61 -5.69 10.45
CA LEU A 87 8.67 -7.14 10.76
C LEU A 87 9.73 -7.46 11.81
N GLU A 88 10.90 -6.82 11.74
CA GLU A 88 11.98 -7.02 12.71
C GLU A 88 11.63 -6.46 14.10
N ALA A 89 10.78 -5.43 14.15
CA ALA A 89 10.34 -4.77 15.38
C ALA A 89 9.07 -5.40 15.99
N GLY A 90 8.41 -6.32 15.28
CA GLY A 90 7.10 -6.85 15.65
C GLY A 90 5.96 -5.82 15.56
N ASP A 91 6.18 -4.74 14.80
CA ASP A 91 5.18 -3.71 14.54
C ASP A 91 4.56 -3.96 13.17
N GLU A 92 3.42 -4.65 13.15
CA GLU A 92 2.73 -5.05 11.93
C GLU A 92 1.91 -3.92 11.28
N ASN A 93 1.65 -2.81 12.00
CA ASN A 93 0.84 -1.68 11.53
C ASN A 93 1.68 -0.43 11.23
N ARG A 94 2.94 -0.62 10.83
CA ARG A 94 3.83 0.50 10.58
C ARG A 94 3.37 1.33 9.38
N GLU A 95 3.10 2.59 9.65
CA GLU A 95 2.72 3.58 8.65
C GLU A 95 3.88 3.94 7.70
N ARG A 96 3.53 4.30 6.47
CA ARG A 96 4.45 5.01 5.58
C ARG A 96 4.76 6.38 6.18
N PRO A 97 6.04 6.82 6.22
CA PRO A 97 6.37 8.17 6.66
C PRO A 97 5.62 9.20 5.80
N LEU A 98 4.97 10.16 6.43
CA LEU A 98 4.42 11.33 5.73
C LEU A 98 5.59 12.12 5.13
N VAL A 99 5.57 12.31 3.81
CA VAL A 99 6.50 13.19 3.07
C VAL A 99 6.36 14.65 3.46
#